data_AF-A0A7S2K7V0-F1
#
_entry.id   AF-A0A7S2K7V0-F1
#
_cell.length_a   1.000
_cell.length_b   1.000
_cell.length_c   1.000
_cell.angle_alpha   90.00
_cell.angle_beta   90.00
_cell.angle_gamma   90.00
#
_symmetry.space_group_name_H-M   'P 1'
#
loop_
_entity.id
_entity.type
_entity.pdbx_description
1 polymer ?
#
loop_
_entity_poly.entity_id
_entity_poly.type
_entity_poly.pdbx_seq_one_letter_code
_entity_poly.pdbx_strand_id
1 'polypeptide(L)'
;MSSPNASGCIALLISACKAEGVPYSVNLIKRAVLHTAVRVDGVSILKQGWGMIHVCAAWEYLKKHSSAANDDVDCHFRIRVMNNGVVNRGIYHTVDPNDGQNGTDKYNVQIHPTFPSHDTTPEMQTRRIEAEWHVNLVASHDWMVCPEHMVLLHGGKSFALRIVSNHVDLVAGVHVGHVRG
;
A
#
# COMPACT_ATOMS: atom_id res chain seq x y z
N MET A 1 -20.28 0.24 15.55
CA MET A 1 -21.03 0.78 14.39
C MET A 1 -20.15 1.44 13.31
N SER A 2 -18.82 1.30 13.33
CA SER A 2 -17.92 1.97 12.36
C SER A 2 -17.91 1.32 10.96
N SER A 3 -18.07 0.00 10.87
CA SER A 3 -18.08 -0.71 9.58
C SER A 3 -19.27 -0.32 8.68
N PRO A 4 -20.53 -0.25 9.18
CA PRO A 4 -21.64 0.25 8.38
C PRO A 4 -21.46 1.70 7.92
N ASN A 5 -20.87 2.56 8.76
CA ASN A 5 -20.53 3.94 8.37
C ASN A 5 -19.53 3.95 7.21
N ALA A 6 -18.45 3.17 7.30
CA ALA A 6 -17.49 3.04 6.21
C ALA A 6 -18.15 2.53 4.92
N SER A 7 -19.01 1.50 5.00
CA SER A 7 -19.78 1.01 3.86
C SER A 7 -20.67 2.09 3.23
N GLY A 8 -21.33 2.91 4.04
CA GLY A 8 -22.12 4.06 3.56
C GLY A 8 -21.28 5.10 2.84
N CYS A 9 -20.10 5.45 3.38
CA CYS A 9 -19.15 6.35 2.72
C CYS A 9 -18.71 5.81 1.34
N ILE A 10 -18.37 4.52 1.26
CA ILE A 10 -18.00 3.88 -0.01
C ILE A 10 -19.18 3.87 -0.99
N ALA A 11 -20.41 3.60 -0.52
CA ALA A 11 -21.60 3.62 -1.36
C ALA A 11 -21.89 5.01 -1.95
N LEU A 12 -21.62 6.08 -1.19
CA LEU A 12 -21.73 7.46 -1.68
C LEU A 12 -20.70 7.74 -2.78
N LEU A 13 -19.44 7.35 -2.58
CA LEU A 13 -18.38 7.54 -3.60
C LEU A 13 -18.71 6.80 -4.90
N ILE A 14 -19.17 5.54 -4.81
CA ILE A 14 -19.58 4.76 -5.99
C ILE A 14 -20.78 5.41 -6.69
N SER A 15 -21.76 5.89 -5.92
CA SER A 15 -22.92 6.59 -6.48
C SER A 15 -22.50 7.87 -7.21
N ALA A 16 -21.58 8.65 -6.66
CA ALA A 16 -21.04 9.85 -7.30
C ALA A 16 -20.31 9.52 -8.60
N CYS A 17 -19.43 8.50 -8.60
CA CYS A 17 -18.76 8.06 -9.82
C CYS A 17 -19.76 7.70 -10.94
N LYS A 18 -20.82 6.95 -10.60
CA LYS A 18 -21.86 6.56 -11.56
C LYS A 18 -22.65 7.77 -12.08
N ALA A 19 -23.01 8.70 -11.19
CA ALA A 19 -23.79 9.87 -11.55
C ALA A 19 -23.03 10.84 -12.48
N GLU A 20 -21.72 11.00 -12.26
CA GLU A 20 -20.87 11.88 -13.07
C GLU A 20 -20.10 11.16 -14.20
N GLY A 21 -20.36 9.86 -14.40
CA GLY A 21 -19.70 9.08 -15.46
C GLY A 21 -18.19 8.91 -15.28
N VAL A 22 -17.69 9.01 -14.04
CA VAL A 22 -16.27 8.88 -13.71
C VAL A 22 -15.90 7.39 -13.64
N PRO A 23 -14.94 6.92 -14.47
CA PRO A 23 -14.44 5.54 -14.39
C PRO A 23 -13.86 5.24 -13.00
N TYR A 24 -14.17 4.06 -12.47
CA TYR A 24 -13.66 3.64 -11.17
C TYR A 24 -13.36 2.15 -11.11
N SER A 25 -12.47 1.78 -10.19
CA SER A 25 -12.20 0.40 -9.83
C SER A 25 -12.17 0.24 -8.31
N VAL A 26 -12.22 -1.01 -7.84
CA VAL A 26 -12.07 -1.32 -6.42
C VAL A 26 -10.73 -0.82 -5.88
N ASN A 27 -9.65 -0.96 -6.67
CA ASN A 27 -8.32 -0.50 -6.28
C ASN A 27 -8.25 1.02 -6.21
N LEU A 28 -8.84 1.72 -7.18
CA LEU A 28 -8.85 3.18 -7.23
C LEU A 28 -9.66 3.77 -6.06
N ILE A 29 -10.84 3.21 -5.76
CA ILE A 29 -11.64 3.63 -4.59
C ILE A 29 -10.87 3.40 -3.29
N LYS A 30 -10.27 2.21 -3.13
CA LYS A 30 -9.46 1.90 -1.94
C LYS A 30 -8.28 2.87 -1.81
N ARG A 31 -7.58 3.17 -2.91
CA ARG A 31 -6.46 4.12 -2.95
C ARG A 31 -6.93 5.52 -2.55
N ALA A 32 -8.01 6.02 -3.14
CA ALA A 32 -8.57 7.33 -2.83
C ALA A 32 -8.89 7.47 -1.34
N VAL A 33 -9.56 6.47 -0.74
CA VAL A 33 -9.92 6.50 0.68
C VAL A 33 -8.69 6.44 1.59
N LEU A 34 -7.70 5.59 1.28
CA LEU A 34 -6.50 5.47 2.11
C LEU A 34 -5.60 6.72 2.03
N HIS A 35 -5.48 7.34 0.85
CA HIS A 35 -4.66 8.54 0.67
C HIS A 35 -5.29 9.81 1.24
N THR A 36 -6.61 9.83 1.41
CA THR A 36 -7.34 11.01 1.91
C THR A 36 -7.82 10.84 3.35
N ALA A 37 -7.50 9.71 3.98
CA ALA A 37 -7.82 9.46 5.37
C ALA A 37 -7.12 10.46 6.30
N VAL A 38 -7.87 10.99 7.27
CA VAL A 38 -7.40 11.99 8.22
C VAL A 38 -7.00 11.32 9.52
N ARG A 39 -5.77 11.55 9.98
CA ARG A 39 -5.28 11.03 11.26
C ARG A 39 -5.98 11.72 12.43
N VAL A 40 -6.33 10.92 13.43
CA VAL A 40 -6.85 11.41 14.71
C VAL A 40 -5.69 11.52 15.68
N ASP A 41 -5.44 12.73 16.16
CA ASP A 41 -4.39 12.99 17.15
C ASP A 41 -4.67 12.25 18.46
N GLY A 42 -3.61 11.80 19.13
CA GLY A 42 -3.72 11.05 20.38
C GLY A 42 -4.19 9.60 20.25
N VAL A 43 -4.55 9.12 19.06
CA VAL A 43 -4.91 7.71 18.82
C VAL A 43 -3.75 6.97 18.16
N SER A 44 -3.30 5.86 18.74
CA SER A 44 -2.25 5.04 18.12
C SER A 44 -2.67 4.55 16.72
N ILE A 45 -1.71 4.52 15.79
CA ILE A 45 -1.86 3.96 14.44
C ILE A 45 -2.40 2.52 14.44
N LEU A 46 -2.08 1.73 15.47
CA LEU A 46 -2.59 0.36 15.62
C LEU A 46 -4.10 0.31 15.87
N LYS A 47 -4.69 1.39 16.40
CA LYS A 47 -6.12 1.52 16.67
C LYS A 47 -6.87 2.17 15.51
N GLN A 48 -6.31 3.23 14.91
CA GLN A 48 -6.99 4.00 13.86
C GLN A 48 -6.65 3.57 12.43
N GLY A 49 -5.64 2.71 12.22
CA GLY A 49 -5.19 2.34 10.88
C GLY A 49 -4.67 3.56 10.12
N TRP A 50 -5.26 3.85 8.96
CA TRP A 50 -4.91 5.03 8.14
C TRP A 50 -5.61 6.33 8.57
N GLY A 51 -6.55 6.26 9.51
CA GLY A 51 -7.33 7.41 9.99
C GLY A 51 -8.81 7.33 9.60
N MET A 52 -9.50 8.45 9.74
CA MET A 52 -10.92 8.60 9.42
C MET A 52 -11.14 8.83 7.94
N ILE A 53 -12.20 8.24 7.38
CA ILE A 53 -12.57 8.39 5.98
C ILE A 53 -13.05 9.82 5.72
N HIS A 54 -12.42 10.51 4.76
CA HIS A 54 -12.85 11.83 4.31
C HIS A 54 -13.51 11.74 2.92
N VAL A 55 -14.83 11.65 2.88
CA VAL A 55 -15.58 11.40 1.62
C VAL A 55 -15.33 12.48 0.56
N CYS A 56 -15.39 13.77 0.93
CA CYS A 56 -15.19 14.84 -0.06
C CYS A 56 -13.77 14.81 -0.66
N ALA A 57 -12.73 14.67 0.16
CA ALA A 57 -11.36 14.55 -0.32
C ALA A 57 -11.16 13.29 -1.19
N ALA A 58 -11.73 12.16 -0.80
CA ALA A 58 -11.71 10.94 -1.61
C ALA A 58 -12.40 11.14 -2.97
N TRP A 59 -13.51 11.87 -3.02
CA TRP A 59 -14.18 12.21 -4.27
C TRP A 59 -13.32 13.09 -5.19
N GLU A 60 -12.69 14.14 -4.65
CA GLU A 60 -11.75 14.97 -5.40
C GLU A 60 -10.56 14.16 -5.92
N TYR A 61 -10.04 13.24 -5.09
CA TYR A 61 -8.99 12.31 -5.51
C TYR A 61 -9.44 11.46 -6.69
N LEU A 62 -10.65 10.90 -6.65
CA LEU A 62 -11.20 10.06 -7.73
C LEU A 62 -11.33 10.83 -9.04
N LYS A 63 -11.91 12.04 -9.01
CA LYS A 63 -12.01 12.89 -10.21
C LYS A 63 -10.63 13.15 -10.82
N LYS A 64 -9.66 13.55 -9.99
CA LYS A 64 -8.30 13.86 -10.44
C LYS A 64 -7.54 12.67 -11.05
N HIS A 65 -7.77 11.45 -10.57
CA HIS A 65 -7.01 10.26 -10.97
C HIS A 65 -7.83 9.25 -11.80
N SER A 66 -9.05 9.59 -12.17
CA SER A 66 -9.91 8.76 -13.02
C SER A 66 -9.35 8.61 -14.44
N SER A 67 -8.66 9.63 -14.95
CA SER A 67 -7.98 9.59 -16.25
C SER A 67 -6.73 8.71 -16.22
N ALA A 68 -6.04 8.64 -15.08
CA ALA A 68 -4.90 7.75 -14.87
C ALA A 68 -5.31 6.25 -14.89
N ALA A 69 -6.60 5.93 -14.73
CA ALA A 69 -7.11 4.58 -14.96
C ALA A 69 -7.07 4.16 -16.44
N ASN A 70 -6.89 5.11 -17.37
CA ASN A 70 -6.77 4.80 -18.80
C ASN A 70 -5.32 4.55 -19.23
N ASP A 71 -4.32 5.13 -18.57
CA ASP A 71 -2.89 4.96 -18.90
C ASP A 71 -2.21 3.89 -18.02
N ASP A 72 -2.48 3.88 -16.71
CA ASP A 72 -2.01 2.81 -15.83
C ASP A 72 -2.98 1.64 -15.83
N VAL A 73 -2.48 0.43 -16.08
CA VAL A 73 -3.29 -0.78 -15.99
C VAL A 73 -3.80 -0.93 -14.55
N ASP A 74 -5.11 -0.80 -14.35
CA ASP A 74 -5.75 -0.99 -13.04
C ASP A 74 -5.39 -2.38 -12.49
N CYS A 75 -4.53 -2.39 -11.48
CA CYS A 75 -4.07 -3.60 -10.85
C CYS A 75 -3.95 -3.44 -9.34
N HIS A 76 -4.05 -4.58 -8.66
CA HIS A 76 -3.80 -4.70 -7.24
C HIS A 76 -2.37 -5.16 -7.00
N PHE A 77 -1.55 -4.34 -6.34
CA PHE A 77 -0.22 -4.77 -5.91
C PHE A 77 -0.31 -5.67 -4.68
N ARG A 78 -0.07 -6.97 -4.88
CA ARG A 78 0.00 -7.95 -3.80
C ARG A 78 1.40 -7.95 -3.21
N ILE A 79 1.49 -7.57 -1.94
CA ILE A 79 2.75 -7.58 -1.18
C ILE A 79 2.86 -8.89 -0.40
N ARG A 80 4.02 -9.54 -0.50
CA ARG A 80 4.39 -10.74 0.26
C ARG A 80 5.74 -10.53 0.90
N VAL A 81 5.84 -10.81 2.19
CA VAL A 81 7.11 -10.81 2.92
C VAL A 81 7.44 -12.25 3.26
N MET A 82 8.56 -12.74 2.75
CA MET A 82 9.02 -14.08 3.05
C MET A 82 9.89 -14.04 4.30
N ASN A 83 9.46 -14.71 5.37
CA ASN A 83 10.24 -14.86 6.59
C ASN A 83 10.13 -16.30 7.10
N ASN A 84 11.26 -16.99 7.24
CA ASN A 84 11.35 -18.37 7.74
C ASN A 84 10.35 -19.35 7.07
N GLY A 85 10.17 -19.25 5.75
CA GLY A 85 9.26 -20.12 5.00
C GLY A 85 7.77 -19.74 5.06
N VAL A 86 7.40 -18.72 5.85
CA VAL A 86 6.03 -18.23 5.97
C VAL A 86 5.83 -16.99 5.11
N VAL A 87 4.76 -17.00 4.30
CA VAL A 87 4.35 -15.87 3.46
C VAL A 87 3.46 -14.93 4.27
N ASN A 88 4.01 -13.77 4.62
CA ASN A 88 3.30 -12.73 5.37
C ASN A 88 2.90 -11.56 4.47
N ARG A 89 2.01 -10.68 4.96
CA ARG A 89 1.61 -9.44 4.25
C ARG A 89 2.32 -8.19 4.78
N GLY A 90 3.17 -8.35 5.78
CA GLY A 90 3.92 -7.29 6.46
C GLY A 90 5.00 -7.88 7.34
N ILE A 91 5.78 -7.01 7.97
CA ILE A 91 6.86 -7.38 8.89
C ILE A 91 6.39 -7.10 10.31
N TYR A 92 6.47 -8.12 11.16
CA TYR A 92 6.40 -7.98 12.60
C TYR A 92 7.75 -8.46 13.14
N HIS A 93 8.52 -7.54 13.72
CA HIS A 93 9.88 -7.80 14.19
C HIS A 93 9.92 -7.56 15.70
N THR A 94 10.44 -8.52 16.44
CA THR A 94 10.64 -8.46 17.89
C THR A 94 12.10 -8.68 18.18
N VAL A 95 12.70 -7.75 18.94
CA VAL A 95 14.09 -7.86 19.40
C VAL A 95 14.07 -8.45 20.81
N ASP A 96 14.79 -9.54 21.04
CA ASP A 96 15.03 -10.02 22.40
C ASP A 96 16.10 -9.11 23.04
N PRO A 97 15.82 -8.47 24.20
CA PRO A 97 16.79 -7.62 24.89
C PRO A 97 18.10 -8.32 25.25
N ASN A 98 18.11 -9.66 25.33
CA ASN A 98 19.27 -10.46 25.69
C ASN A 98 20.05 -10.97 24.48
N ASP A 99 19.52 -10.84 23.26
CA ASP A 99 20.22 -11.23 22.05
C ASP A 99 21.23 -10.12 21.74
N GLY A 100 22.48 -10.32 22.17
CA GLY A 100 23.60 -9.40 21.96
C GLY A 100 23.98 -9.17 20.49
N GLN A 101 23.16 -9.63 19.54
CA GLN A 101 23.31 -9.42 18.12
C GLN A 101 22.65 -8.11 17.68
N ASN A 102 23.46 -7.04 17.72
CA ASN A 102 23.13 -5.83 17.00
C ASN A 102 23.29 -6.01 15.50
N GLY A 103 22.30 -5.52 14.76
CA GLY A 103 22.61 -4.45 13.83
C GLY A 103 21.52 -4.23 12.80
N THR A 104 21.12 -5.27 12.08
CA THR A 104 20.18 -5.10 10.96
C THR A 104 19.58 -6.43 10.50
N ASP A 105 18.25 -6.52 10.53
CA ASP A 105 17.50 -7.64 9.97
C ASP A 105 17.09 -7.39 8.53
N LYS A 106 17.15 -8.42 7.69
CA LYS A 106 16.82 -8.32 6.27
C LYS A 106 15.55 -9.09 5.96
N TYR A 107 14.60 -8.42 5.32
CA TYR A 107 13.33 -8.98 4.87
C TYR A 107 13.24 -8.92 3.35
N ASN A 108 12.94 -10.05 2.73
CA ASN A 108 12.66 -10.09 1.29
C ASN A 108 11.17 -9.78 1.07
N VAL A 109 10.91 -8.62 0.45
CA VAL A 109 9.58 -8.13 0.13
C VAL A 109 9.34 -8.32 -1.37
N GLN A 110 8.34 -9.13 -1.70
CA GLN A 110 7.91 -9.40 -3.07
C GLN A 110 6.64 -8.58 -3.37
N ILE A 111 6.65 -7.87 -4.48
CA ILE A 111 5.52 -7.13 -5.01
C ILE A 111 5.09 -7.81 -6.30
N HIS A 112 3.80 -8.15 -6.40
CA HIS A 112 3.25 -8.77 -7.59
C HIS A 112 1.94 -8.07 -8.02
N PRO A 113 1.89 -7.45 -9.20
CA PRO A 113 0.66 -6.84 -9.71
C PRO A 113 -0.35 -7.94 -10.05
N THR A 114 -1.58 -7.77 -9.58
CA THR A 114 -2.69 -8.70 -9.83
C THR A 114 -3.77 -7.94 -10.60
N PHE A 115 -4.02 -8.40 -11.83
CA PHE A 115 -4.98 -7.75 -12.72
C PHE A 115 -6.40 -8.34 -12.55
N PRO A 116 -7.45 -7.52 -12.72
CA PRO A 116 -8.84 -8.02 -12.72
C PRO A 116 -9.06 -9.09 -13.80
N SER A 117 -9.67 -10.21 -13.44
CA SER A 117 -9.85 -11.35 -14.36
C SER A 117 -10.97 -11.17 -15.39
N HIS A 118 -11.78 -10.11 -15.30
CA HIS A 118 -13.02 -9.99 -16.07
C HIS A 118 -12.82 -9.58 -17.54
N ASP A 119 -11.68 -8.96 -17.86
CA ASP A 119 -11.36 -8.50 -19.21
C ASP A 119 -10.16 -9.32 -19.74
N THR A 120 -10.43 -10.16 -20.72
CA THR A 120 -9.46 -11.07 -21.34
C THR A 120 -9.23 -10.74 -22.81
N THR A 121 -9.65 -9.55 -23.27
CA THR A 121 -9.39 -9.09 -24.63
C THR A 121 -7.89 -9.15 -24.96
N PRO A 122 -7.50 -9.51 -26.20
CA PRO A 122 -6.09 -9.60 -26.58
C PRO A 122 -5.32 -8.30 -26.34
N GLU A 123 -5.95 -7.16 -26.59
CA GLU A 123 -5.41 -5.82 -26.35
C GLU A 123 -5.06 -5.62 -24.86
N MET A 124 -5.97 -5.97 -23.95
CA MET A 124 -5.71 -5.87 -22.51
C MET A 124 -4.67 -6.88 -22.02
N GLN A 125 -4.55 -8.05 -22.66
CA GLN A 125 -3.48 -9.00 -22.35
C GLN A 125 -2.10 -8.45 -22.75
N THR A 126 -1.98 -7.86 -23.94
CA THR A 126 -0.76 -7.19 -24.38
C THR A 126 -0.39 -6.06 -23.43
N ARG A 127 -1.35 -5.18 -23.10
CA ARG A 127 -1.14 -4.09 -22.13
C ARG A 127 -0.71 -4.59 -20.76
N ARG A 128 -1.20 -5.75 -20.30
CA ARG A 128 -0.75 -6.37 -19.04
C ARG A 128 0.68 -6.84 -19.10
N ILE A 129 1.10 -7.44 -20.21
CA ILE A 129 2.47 -7.96 -20.38
C ILE A 129 3.47 -6.80 -20.47
N GLU A 130 3.09 -5.73 -21.17
CA GLU A 130 3.89 -4.51 -21.36
C GLU A 130 3.81 -3.56 -20.15
N ALA A 131 2.98 -3.87 -19.15
CA ALA A 131 2.82 -3.02 -17.97
C ALA A 131 4.14 -2.90 -17.19
N GLU A 132 4.59 -1.66 -17.04
CA GLU A 132 5.80 -1.28 -16.34
C GLU A 132 5.50 -0.09 -15.43
N TRP A 133 5.94 -0.17 -14.17
CA TRP A 133 5.81 0.90 -13.19
C TRP A 133 7.18 1.32 -12.67
N HIS A 134 7.46 2.61 -12.75
CA HIS A 134 8.65 3.21 -12.14
C HIS A 134 8.25 3.71 -10.76
N VAL A 135 8.65 2.98 -9.73
CA VAL A 135 8.21 3.18 -8.37
C VAL A 135 9.35 3.74 -7.54
N ASN A 136 9.07 4.82 -6.79
CA ASN A 136 9.98 5.36 -5.81
C ASN A 136 9.57 4.87 -4.43
N LEU A 137 10.41 4.05 -3.78
CA LEU A 137 10.10 3.56 -2.46
C LEU A 137 10.65 4.52 -1.40
N VAL A 138 9.75 4.98 -0.53
CA VAL A 138 10.07 5.91 0.56
C VAL A 138 9.74 5.24 1.88
N ALA A 139 10.76 5.01 2.70
CA ALA A 139 10.61 4.57 4.07
C ALA A 139 10.11 5.72 4.96
N SER A 140 9.24 5.42 5.92
CA SER A 140 8.72 6.42 6.85
C SER A 140 9.70 6.85 7.94
N HIS A 141 10.74 6.05 8.19
CA HIS A 141 11.71 6.27 9.26
C HIS A 141 13.09 5.78 8.85
N ASP A 142 14.15 6.36 9.41
CA ASP A 142 15.54 6.08 9.04
C ASP A 142 16.03 4.70 9.47
N TRP A 143 15.42 4.11 10.49
CA TRP A 143 15.67 2.72 10.88
C TRP A 143 15.15 1.68 9.87
N MET A 144 14.43 2.12 8.82
CA MET A 144 13.97 1.29 7.71
C MET A 144 14.71 1.65 6.42
N VAL A 145 15.49 0.72 5.86
CA VAL A 145 16.27 0.97 4.65
C VAL A 145 15.74 0.12 3.49
N CYS A 146 15.21 0.78 2.45
CA CYS A 146 14.78 0.17 1.19
C CYS A 146 15.49 0.84 -0.01
N PRO A 147 15.51 0.21 -1.19
CA PRO A 147 15.98 0.87 -2.41
C PRO A 147 15.10 2.08 -2.74
N GLU A 148 15.69 3.19 -3.19
CA GLU A 148 14.93 4.41 -3.52
C GLU A 148 14.10 4.26 -4.80
N HIS A 149 14.60 3.52 -5.77
CA HIS A 149 13.99 3.38 -7.10
C HIS A 149 13.88 1.92 -7.50
N MET A 150 12.75 1.56 -8.10
CA MET A 150 12.53 0.22 -8.63
C MET A 150 11.59 0.23 -9.83
N VAL A 151 12.02 -0.40 -10.92
CA VAL A 151 11.13 -0.75 -12.04
C VAL A 151 10.41 -2.06 -11.71
N LEU A 152 9.09 -2.03 -11.67
CA LEU A 152 8.21 -3.19 -11.46
C LEU A 152 7.54 -3.55 -12.78
N LEU A 153 7.64 -4.82 -13.16
CA LEU A 153 7.01 -5.37 -14.37
C LEU A 153 5.81 -6.24 -13.99
N HIS A 154 5.04 -6.68 -14.99
CA HIS A 154 3.88 -7.57 -14.82
C HIS A 154 4.18 -8.85 -14.01
N GLY A 155 5.40 -9.40 -14.10
CA GLY A 155 5.82 -10.59 -13.36
C GLY A 155 6.04 -10.36 -11.86
N GLY A 156 6.02 -9.10 -11.42
CA GLY A 156 6.40 -8.71 -10.08
C GLY A 156 7.91 -8.56 -9.90
N LYS A 157 8.31 -8.09 -8.72
CA LYS A 157 9.71 -7.88 -8.35
C LYS A 157 9.88 -8.00 -6.85
N SER A 158 11.08 -8.36 -6.44
CA SER A 158 11.46 -8.45 -5.03
C SER A 158 12.50 -7.40 -4.69
N PHE A 159 12.44 -6.88 -3.47
CA PHE A 159 13.49 -6.02 -2.91
C PHE A 159 13.77 -6.41 -1.46
N ALA A 160 14.97 -6.09 -0.98
CA ALA A 160 15.32 -6.28 0.42
C ALA A 160 15.00 -5.01 1.22
N LEU A 161 14.16 -5.15 2.24
CA LEU A 161 13.94 -4.15 3.28
C LEU A 161 14.79 -4.52 4.48
N ARG A 162 15.58 -3.56 4.96
CA ARG A 162 16.44 -3.74 6.13
C ARG A 162 15.90 -2.96 7.33
N ILE A 163 15.84 -3.59 8.49
CA ILE A 163 15.40 -2.98 9.75
C ILE A 163 16.61 -2.86 10.67
N VAL A 164 17.01 -1.64 11.00
CA VAL A 164 18.18 -1.33 11.84
C VAL A 164 17.71 -1.27 13.29
N SER A 165 17.75 -2.40 13.98
CA SER A 165 17.17 -2.56 15.32
C SER A 165 17.90 -1.78 16.43
N ASN A 166 19.14 -1.35 16.18
CA ASN A 166 19.96 -0.58 17.12
C ASN A 166 19.94 0.94 16.85
N HIS A 167 18.97 1.43 16.08
CA HIS A 167 18.83 2.85 15.78
C HIS A 167 18.46 3.67 17.02
N VAL A 168 18.98 4.90 17.12
CA VAL A 168 18.82 5.77 18.30
C VAL A 168 17.34 6.08 18.61
N ASP A 169 16.51 6.19 17.57
CA ASP A 169 15.06 6.45 17.72
C ASP A 169 14.27 5.26 18.26
N LEU A 170 14.84 4.06 18.26
CA LEU A 170 14.18 2.83 18.71
C LEU A 170 14.42 2.62 20.22
N VAL A 171 13.72 3.39 21.03
CA VAL A 171 13.65 3.16 22.49
C VAL A 171 12.73 1.99 22.83
N ALA A 172 12.77 1.51 24.07
CA ALA A 172 11.88 0.43 24.52
C ALA A 172 10.40 0.78 24.26
N GLY A 173 9.72 -0.01 23.43
CA GLY A 173 8.34 0.25 23.04
C GLY A 173 7.96 -0.38 21.70
N VAL A 174 6.76 -0.04 21.23
CA VAL A 174 6.26 -0.48 19.92
C VAL A 174 6.43 0.64 18.91
N HIS A 175 7.17 0.35 17.84
CA HIS A 175 7.42 1.25 16.73
C HIS A 175 6.70 0.76 15.47
N VAL A 176 6.16 1.69 14.69
CA VAL A 176 5.41 1.36 13.47
C VAL A 176 5.95 2.19 12.33
N GLY A 177 6.31 1.54 11.23
CA GLY A 177 6.78 2.18 10.02
C GLY A 177 6.16 1.59 8.76
N HIS A 178 6.26 2.32 7.66
CA HIS A 178 5.70 1.95 6.36
C HIS A 178 6.70 2.30 5.26
N VAL A 179 6.70 1.50 4.20
CA VAL A 179 7.32 1.86 2.93
C VAL A 179 6.20 2.20 1.96
N ARG A 180 6.28 3.36 1.30
CA ARG A 180 5.32 3.83 0.29
C ARG A 180 5.99 3.83 -1.08
N GLY A 181 5.22 3.50 -2.11
CA GLY A 181 5.61 3.51 -3.52
C GLY A 181 4.45 3.90 -4.40
#